data_AF-A0A9W8CMA0-F1
#
_entry.id   AF-A0A9W8CMA0-F1
#
_cell.length_a   1.000
_cell.length_b   1.000
_cell.length_c   1.000
_cell.angle_alpha   90.00
_cell.angle_beta   90.00
_cell.angle_gamma   90.00
#
_symmetry.space_group_name_H-M   'P 1'
#
loop_
_entity.id
_entity.type
_entity.pdbx_description
1 polymer ?
#
loop_
_entity_poly.entity_id
_entity_poly.type
_entity_poly.pdbx_seq_one_letter_code
_entity_poly.pdbx_strand_id
1 'polypeptide(L)'
;MRSSIVASACIALAACLLGAVQVAASPTNGLVKRIINGFLMPKTLAPYGVSVTRWDAGGWVYMCGGTIIAPNYVLTAAHCIYNSTNQINPASTFQVGYGSMNKTQQVHVWATEVHPHPQYYVNGKTDGYFDLALIKVPNIPFGPSAQQIPIYMGDIQPLQGLMAMGWGRTEPTAVLTSILRG
;
A
#
# COMPACT_ATOMS: atom_id res chain seq x y z
N MET A 1 45.91 73.48 -16.84
CA MET A 1 44.64 72.76 -16.98
C MET A 1 44.15 72.44 -15.56
N ARG A 2 42.92 72.88 -15.27
CA ARG A 2 42.00 72.57 -14.15
C ARG A 2 42.23 71.21 -13.48
N SER A 3 41.90 70.90 -12.22
CA SER A 3 41.35 71.57 -11.03
C SER A 3 41.39 70.50 -9.91
N SER A 4 41.33 70.96 -8.66
CA SER A 4 41.21 70.22 -7.38
C SER A 4 40.16 69.10 -7.34
N ILE A 5 40.23 68.19 -6.34
CA ILE A 5 39.16 67.90 -5.35
C ILE A 5 39.59 66.79 -4.38
N VAL A 6 39.29 67.04 -3.10
CA VAL A 6 39.39 66.19 -1.90
C VAL A 6 38.15 65.30 -1.77
N ALA A 7 38.26 64.06 -1.28
CA ALA A 7 37.22 63.38 -0.50
C ALA A 7 37.81 62.09 0.10
N SER A 8 38.00 62.01 1.43
CA SER A 8 37.02 61.62 2.45
C SER A 8 36.55 60.16 2.37
N ALA A 9 36.73 59.50 3.52
CA ALA A 9 36.49 58.11 3.86
C ALA A 9 35.11 57.56 3.47
N CYS A 10 35.08 56.26 3.15
CA CYS A 10 33.92 55.41 3.41
C CYS A 10 34.40 54.09 4.03
N ILE A 11 34.08 53.93 5.31
CA ILE A 11 34.21 52.72 6.10
C ILE A 11 33.29 51.67 5.47
N ALA A 12 33.85 50.57 4.96
CA ALA A 12 33.04 49.42 4.57
C ALA A 12 32.64 48.64 5.83
N LEU A 13 31.39 48.79 6.27
CA LEU A 13 30.78 47.93 7.27
C LEU A 13 30.75 46.49 6.73
N ALA A 14 31.48 45.59 7.39
CA ALA A 14 31.28 44.15 7.23
C ALA A 14 29.98 43.75 7.95
N ALA A 15 28.84 43.81 7.24
CA ALA A 15 27.60 43.23 7.71
C ALA A 15 27.70 41.69 7.59
N CYS A 16 28.06 41.04 8.70
CA CYS A 16 27.98 39.59 8.83
C CYS A 16 26.50 39.21 8.85
N LEU A 17 25.93 38.90 7.69
CA LEU A 17 24.59 38.33 7.55
C LEU A 17 24.61 36.92 8.15
N LEU A 18 24.32 36.83 9.44
CA LEU A 18 23.84 35.61 10.08
C LEU A 18 22.52 35.25 9.40
N GLY A 19 22.61 34.48 8.31
CA GLY A 19 21.47 33.80 7.75
C GLY A 19 20.95 32.85 8.82
N ALA A 20 19.86 33.22 9.49
CA ALA A 20 19.10 32.29 10.30
C ALA A 20 18.60 31.20 9.35
N VAL A 21 19.23 30.02 9.41
CA VAL A 21 18.69 28.82 8.80
C VAL A 21 17.37 28.57 9.50
N GLN A 22 16.26 28.89 8.84
CA GLN A 22 14.95 28.48 9.31
C GLN A 22 14.88 26.97 9.12
N VAL A 23 15.17 26.23 10.19
CA VAL A 23 14.77 24.83 10.31
C VAL A 23 13.25 24.84 10.26
N ALA A 24 12.70 24.45 9.12
CA ALA A 24 11.27 24.22 8.99
C ALA A 24 10.88 23.18 10.06
N ALA A 25 10.06 23.60 11.02
CA ALA A 25 9.48 22.70 11.99
C ALA A 25 8.75 21.59 11.24
N SER A 26 9.18 20.34 11.44
CA SER A 26 8.45 19.17 10.95
C SER A 26 7.05 19.19 11.55
N PRO A 27 5.99 18.97 10.75
CA PRO A 27 4.65 18.93 11.31
C PRO A 27 4.55 17.79 12.32
N THR A 28 4.02 18.16 13.48
CA THR A 28 3.80 17.37 14.68
C THR A 28 3.05 16.07 14.40
N ASN A 29 3.58 14.97 14.97
CA ASN A 29 2.85 13.79 15.48
C ASN A 29 1.37 13.71 15.08
N GLY A 30 1.08 13.00 13.98
CA GLY A 30 -0.27 12.84 13.46
C GLY A 30 -0.46 11.56 12.66
N LEU A 31 0.14 10.43 13.08
CA LEU A 31 -0.13 9.13 12.48
C LEU A 31 -1.16 8.36 13.32
N VAL A 32 -2.44 8.69 13.17
CA VAL A 32 -3.50 7.67 13.27
C VAL A 32 -4.69 8.11 12.42
N LYS A 33 -5.08 7.32 11.40
CA LYS A 33 -6.40 6.66 11.30
C LYS A 33 -6.33 5.39 10.44
N ARG A 34 -6.19 4.25 11.15
CA ARG A 34 -6.47 2.87 10.71
C ARG A 34 -7.79 2.85 9.95
N ILE A 35 -7.86 2.27 8.75
CA ILE A 35 -9.08 2.03 7.94
C ILE A 35 -10.36 2.02 8.81
N ILE A 36 -11.34 2.84 8.40
CA ILE A 36 -12.25 3.71 9.18
C ILE A 36 -11.67 5.13 9.36
N ASN A 37 -12.18 6.10 8.57
CA ASN A 37 -11.69 7.49 8.42
C ASN A 37 -10.33 7.71 7.71
N GLY A 38 -9.89 6.78 6.84
CA GLY A 38 -8.70 6.96 6.00
C GLY A 38 -8.90 7.91 4.82
N PHE A 39 -7.81 8.39 4.22
CA PHE A 39 -7.81 9.32 3.08
C PHE A 39 -7.88 8.57 1.73
N LEU A 40 -8.28 9.28 0.68
CA LEU A 40 -8.27 8.71 -0.68
C LEU A 40 -6.83 8.50 -1.13
N MET A 41 -6.49 7.29 -1.53
CA MET A 41 -5.13 6.98 -2.00
C MET A 41 -4.94 7.47 -3.45
N PRO A 42 -3.96 8.36 -3.71
CA PRO A 42 -3.55 8.69 -5.07
C PRO A 42 -3.07 7.42 -5.77
N LYS A 43 -3.42 7.29 -7.05
CA LYS A 43 -3.06 6.12 -7.89
C LYS A 43 -1.56 5.82 -7.89
N THR A 44 -0.72 6.85 -7.74
CA THR A 44 0.74 6.74 -7.71
C THR A 44 1.31 6.18 -6.41
N LEU A 45 0.56 6.21 -5.30
CA LEU A 45 1.08 5.79 -3.99
C LEU A 45 0.89 4.31 -3.69
N ALA A 46 0.14 3.58 -4.53
CA ALA A 46 -0.24 2.21 -4.27
C ALA A 46 -0.26 1.30 -5.52
N PRO A 47 0.72 1.36 -6.43
CA PRO A 47 0.71 0.58 -7.67
C PRO A 47 0.83 -0.94 -7.43
N TYR A 48 1.21 -1.35 -6.22
CA TYR A 48 1.31 -2.76 -5.81
C TYR A 48 0.03 -3.31 -5.18
N GLY A 49 -0.97 -2.47 -4.89
CA GLY A 49 -2.22 -2.89 -4.27
C GLY A 49 -3.13 -3.62 -5.22
N VAL A 50 -3.68 -4.76 -4.79
CA VAL A 50 -4.65 -5.53 -5.57
C VAL A 50 -5.88 -5.90 -4.76
N SER A 51 -7.01 -6.06 -5.44
CA SER A 51 -8.18 -6.72 -4.87
C SER A 51 -8.09 -8.22 -5.13
N VAL A 52 -8.60 -9.02 -4.20
CA VAL A 52 -8.80 -10.45 -4.36
C VAL A 52 -10.30 -10.71 -4.26
N THR A 53 -10.88 -11.24 -5.33
CA THR A 53 -12.29 -11.61 -5.41
C THR A 53 -12.43 -13.12 -5.59
N ARG A 54 -13.54 -13.68 -5.13
CA ARG A 54 -13.88 -15.10 -5.30
C ARG A 54 -15.25 -15.23 -5.94
N TRP A 55 -15.40 -16.20 -6.84
CA TRP A 55 -16.69 -16.63 -7.35
C TRP A 55 -17.40 -17.51 -6.32
N ASP A 56 -18.63 -17.16 -5.97
CA ASP A 56 -19.52 -17.96 -5.13
C ASP A 56 -20.83 -18.26 -5.88
N ALA A 57 -21.75 -19.01 -5.27
CA ALA A 57 -22.99 -19.51 -5.87
C ALA A 57 -23.94 -18.44 -6.48
N GLY A 58 -23.64 -17.15 -6.34
CA GLY A 58 -24.42 -16.04 -6.90
C GLY A 58 -23.61 -14.93 -7.56
N GLY A 59 -22.29 -15.09 -7.73
CA GLY A 59 -21.44 -14.11 -8.41
C GLY A 59 -20.12 -13.79 -7.70
N TRP A 60 -19.47 -12.72 -8.15
CA TRP A 60 -18.19 -12.25 -7.62
C TRP A 60 -18.35 -11.57 -6.26
N VAL A 61 -17.64 -12.09 -5.26
CA VAL A 61 -17.58 -11.52 -3.91
C VAL A 61 -16.19 -10.95 -3.66
N TYR A 62 -16.12 -9.71 -3.17
CA TYR A 62 -14.86 -9.15 -2.67
C TYR A 62 -14.44 -9.89 -1.40
N MET A 63 -13.27 -10.51 -1.44
CA MET A 63 -12.73 -11.27 -0.31
C MET A 63 -11.75 -10.43 0.49
N CYS A 64 -10.66 -10.02 -0.15
CA CYS A 64 -9.50 -9.48 0.53
C CYS A 64 -8.75 -8.45 -0.34
N GLY A 65 -7.74 -7.81 0.27
CA GLY A 65 -6.66 -7.16 -0.46
C GLY A 65 -5.50 -8.12 -0.72
N GLY A 66 -4.54 -7.66 -1.50
CA GLY A 66 -3.24 -8.30 -1.68
C GLY A 66 -2.19 -7.30 -2.14
N THR A 67 -0.98 -7.79 -2.35
CA THR A 67 0.17 -6.99 -2.77
C THR A 67 0.99 -7.70 -3.84
N ILE A 68 1.32 -7.01 -4.93
CA ILE A 68 2.21 -7.54 -5.98
C ILE A 68 3.63 -7.60 -5.42
N ILE A 69 4.20 -8.80 -5.33
CA ILE A 69 5.58 -9.02 -4.86
C ILE A 69 6.50 -9.56 -5.98
N ALA A 70 5.92 -10.03 -7.09
CA ALA A 70 6.61 -10.40 -8.31
C ALA A 70 5.65 -10.27 -9.50
N PRO A 71 6.11 -10.31 -10.77
CA PRO A 71 5.25 -10.13 -11.94
C PRO A 71 4.07 -11.11 -12.02
N ASN A 72 4.20 -12.29 -11.43
CA ASN A 72 3.20 -13.35 -11.43
C ASN A 72 2.78 -13.81 -10.03
N TYR A 73 3.14 -13.06 -8.98
CA TYR A 73 2.81 -13.41 -7.59
C TYR A 73 2.22 -12.24 -6.81
N VAL A 74 1.10 -12.54 -6.16
CA VAL A 74 0.44 -11.68 -5.20
C VAL A 74 0.53 -12.30 -3.81
N LEU A 75 0.97 -11.50 -2.84
CA LEU A 75 0.91 -11.81 -1.43
C LEU A 75 -0.47 -11.46 -0.87
N THR A 76 -1.06 -12.36 -0.09
CA THR A 76 -2.30 -12.13 0.66
C THR A 76 -2.29 -12.94 1.96
N ALA A 77 -3.40 -12.97 2.69
CA ALA A 77 -3.55 -13.76 3.90
C ALA A 77 -4.04 -15.18 3.59
N ALA A 78 -3.65 -16.16 4.40
CA ALA A 78 -4.09 -17.54 4.23
C ALA A 78 -5.59 -17.68 4.46
N HIS A 79 -6.16 -16.97 5.43
CA HIS A 79 -7.59 -17.02 5.71
C HIS A 79 -8.46 -16.57 4.52
N CYS A 80 -7.92 -15.78 3.58
CA CYS A 80 -8.61 -15.40 2.36
C CYS A 80 -8.80 -16.57 1.38
N ILE A 81 -7.94 -17.58 1.48
CA ILE A 81 -7.90 -18.75 0.59
C ILE A 81 -8.79 -19.87 1.12
N TYR A 82 -8.85 -20.03 2.44
CA TYR A 82 -9.70 -21.03 3.10
C TYR A 82 -11.18 -20.61 3.08
N ASN A 83 -12.08 -21.59 2.98
CA ASN A 83 -13.52 -21.40 3.15
C ASN A 83 -13.93 -21.61 4.62
N SER A 84 -15.24 -21.48 4.90
CA SER A 84 -15.81 -21.68 6.23
C SER A 84 -15.71 -23.11 6.77
N THR A 85 -15.40 -24.10 5.92
CA THR A 85 -15.17 -25.50 6.30
C THR A 85 -13.68 -25.85 6.41
N ASN A 86 -12.80 -24.83 6.44
CA ASN A 86 -11.35 -24.96 6.49
C ASN A 86 -10.75 -25.78 5.34
N GLN A 87 -11.35 -25.69 4.16
CA GLN A 87 -10.81 -26.21 2.92
C GLN A 87 -10.30 -25.08 2.04
N ILE A 88 -9.23 -25.34 1.30
CA ILE A 88 -8.70 -24.41 0.30
C ILE A 88 -9.71 -24.31 -0.85
N ASN A 89 -10.16 -23.09 -1.16
CA ASN A 89 -10.97 -22.87 -2.35
C ASN A 89 -10.12 -23.12 -3.61
N PRO A 90 -10.68 -23.68 -4.70
CA PRO A 90 -9.93 -23.89 -5.93
C PRO A 90 -9.38 -22.59 -6.50
N ALA A 91 -8.15 -22.59 -7.03
CA ALA A 91 -7.54 -21.40 -7.62
C ALA A 91 -8.41 -20.75 -8.71
N SER A 92 -9.09 -21.57 -9.52
CA SER A 92 -10.02 -21.13 -10.57
C SER A 92 -11.21 -20.30 -10.06
N THR A 93 -11.47 -20.28 -8.76
CA THR A 93 -12.51 -19.42 -8.17
C THR A 93 -12.02 -18.01 -7.86
N PHE A 94 -10.72 -17.74 -7.92
CA PHE A 94 -10.15 -16.44 -7.56
C PHE A 94 -9.81 -15.60 -8.77
N GLN A 95 -10.04 -14.30 -8.62
CA GLN A 95 -9.47 -13.26 -9.48
C GLN A 95 -8.69 -12.24 -8.68
N VAL A 96 -7.66 -11.69 -9.31
CA VAL A 96 -6.86 -10.59 -8.82
C VAL A 96 -7.15 -9.36 -9.66
N GLY A 97 -7.62 -8.28 -9.03
CA GLY A 97 -7.85 -6.98 -9.66
C GLY A 97 -6.70 -6.01 -9.40
N TYR A 98 -6.09 -5.44 -10.44
CA TYR A 98 -4.99 -4.48 -10.35
C TYR A 98 -5.19 -3.27 -11.28
N GLY A 99 -4.30 -2.27 -11.20
CA GLY A 99 -4.25 -1.17 -12.18
C GLY A 99 -5.18 0.02 -11.91
N SER A 100 -6.07 -0.08 -10.92
CA SER A 100 -6.96 1.01 -10.51
C SER A 100 -7.23 1.03 -9.02
N MET A 101 -7.40 2.24 -8.48
CA MET A 101 -7.85 2.49 -7.11
C MET A 101 -9.37 2.31 -6.98
N ASN A 102 -10.10 2.30 -8.09
CA ASN A 102 -11.50 1.93 -8.11
C ASN A 102 -11.63 0.45 -8.50
N LYS A 103 -12.12 -0.40 -7.58
CA LYS A 103 -12.28 -1.85 -7.82
C LYS A 103 -13.08 -2.17 -9.09
N THR A 104 -14.07 -1.33 -9.44
CA THR A 104 -14.90 -1.55 -10.63
C THR A 104 -14.18 -1.25 -11.94
N GLN A 105 -12.99 -0.62 -11.88
CA GLN A 105 -12.17 -0.24 -13.03
C GLN A 105 -10.83 -0.99 -13.05
N GLN A 106 -10.67 -2.02 -12.22
CA GLN A 106 -9.46 -2.84 -12.20
C GLN A 106 -9.44 -3.82 -13.36
N VAL A 107 -8.23 -4.12 -13.85
CA VAL A 107 -7.99 -5.26 -14.74
C VAL A 107 -7.99 -6.50 -13.86
N HIS A 108 -8.80 -7.49 -14.23
CA HIS A 108 -8.92 -8.74 -13.48
C HIS A 108 -8.25 -9.89 -14.23
N VAL A 109 -7.43 -10.65 -13.52
CA VAL A 109 -6.79 -11.88 -14.01
C VAL A 109 -7.14 -13.04 -13.11
N TRP A 110 -7.29 -14.22 -13.71
CA TRP A 110 -7.57 -15.45 -12.99
C TRP A 110 -6.33 -15.95 -12.24
N ALA A 111 -6.53 -16.46 -11.03
CA ALA A 111 -5.49 -17.20 -10.35
C ALA A 111 -5.25 -18.56 -11.04
N THR A 112 -3.98 -18.93 -11.16
CA THR A 112 -3.57 -20.24 -11.68
C THR A 112 -3.28 -21.21 -10.54
N GLU A 113 -2.70 -20.71 -9.45
CA GLU A 113 -2.36 -21.49 -8.26
C GLU A 113 -2.58 -20.64 -7.00
N VAL A 114 -2.88 -21.31 -5.88
CA VAL A 114 -2.95 -20.69 -4.55
C VAL A 114 -2.10 -21.53 -3.58
N HIS A 115 -1.24 -20.86 -2.82
CA HIS A 115 -0.31 -21.49 -1.89
C HIS A 115 -0.42 -20.81 -0.52
N PRO A 116 -1.39 -21.21 0.32
CA PRO A 116 -1.36 -20.81 1.71
C PRO A 116 -0.16 -21.43 2.42
N HIS A 117 0.33 -20.76 3.46
CA HIS A 117 1.44 -21.28 4.24
C HIS A 117 1.11 -22.66 4.83
N PRO A 118 1.97 -23.68 4.68
CA PRO A 118 1.66 -25.05 5.12
C PRO A 118 1.35 -25.20 6.61
N GLN A 119 1.85 -24.27 7.44
CA GLN A 119 1.61 -24.26 8.89
C GLN A 119 0.37 -23.46 9.32
N TYR A 120 -0.35 -22.80 8.41
CA TYR A 120 -1.54 -22.03 8.77
C TYR A 120 -2.66 -22.91 9.35
N TYR A 121 -2.89 -24.09 8.75
CA TYR A 121 -3.92 -25.03 9.18
C TYR A 121 -3.37 -26.45 9.21
N VAL A 122 -3.10 -26.94 10.43
CA VAL A 122 -2.45 -28.24 10.67
C VAL A 122 -3.30 -29.04 11.64
N ASN A 123 -3.46 -30.34 11.40
CA ASN A 123 -4.22 -31.25 12.27
C ASN A 123 -5.66 -30.76 12.57
N GLY A 124 -6.30 -30.14 11.57
CA GLY A 124 -7.67 -29.65 11.70
C GLY A 124 -7.84 -28.37 12.53
N LYS A 125 -6.76 -27.62 12.77
CA LYS A 125 -6.79 -26.40 13.59
C LYS A 125 -5.90 -25.30 13.00
N THR A 126 -6.28 -24.05 13.27
CA THR A 126 -5.45 -22.85 13.13
C THR A 126 -5.54 -22.05 14.41
N ASP A 127 -4.45 -21.42 14.80
CA ASP A 127 -4.33 -20.48 15.92
C ASP A 127 -4.13 -19.03 15.42
N GLY A 128 -4.29 -18.80 14.11
CA GLY A 128 -4.09 -17.52 13.45
C GLY A 128 -2.62 -17.19 13.11
N TYR A 129 -1.67 -18.05 13.49
CA TYR A 129 -0.29 -17.90 13.04
C TYR A 129 -0.14 -18.35 11.58
N PHE A 130 0.93 -17.88 10.93
CA PHE A 130 1.23 -18.17 9.53
C PHE A 130 0.10 -17.76 8.56
N ASP A 131 -0.65 -16.70 8.87
CA ASP A 131 -1.73 -16.17 8.02
C ASP A 131 -1.20 -15.43 6.78
N LEU A 132 -0.59 -16.21 5.88
CA LEU A 132 0.14 -15.77 4.69
C LEU A 132 -0.14 -16.73 3.55
N ALA A 133 -0.40 -16.20 2.36
CA ALA A 133 -0.55 -16.99 1.15
C ALA A 133 0.01 -16.28 -0.09
N LEU A 134 0.37 -17.09 -1.08
CA LEU A 134 0.69 -16.64 -2.43
C LEU A 134 -0.44 -17.01 -3.39
N ILE A 135 -0.85 -16.06 -4.22
CA ILE A 135 -1.69 -16.30 -5.40
C ILE A 135 -0.79 -16.14 -6.62
N LYS A 136 -0.70 -17.18 -7.44
CA LYS A 136 -0.03 -17.13 -8.74
C LYS A 136 -1.03 -16.70 -9.80
N VAL A 137 -0.60 -15.78 -10.67
CA VAL A 137 -1.41 -15.22 -11.76
C VAL A 137 -0.59 -15.19 -13.06
N PRO A 138 -1.21 -14.98 -14.23
CA PRO A 138 -0.49 -14.57 -15.43
C PRO A 138 0.39 -13.34 -15.18
N ASN A 139 1.41 -13.15 -16.00
CA ASN A 139 2.33 -12.02 -15.88
C ASN A 139 1.57 -10.68 -15.93
N ILE A 140 1.69 -9.89 -14.86
CA ILE A 140 1.14 -8.54 -14.74
C ILE A 140 2.11 -7.57 -15.43
N PRO A 141 1.69 -6.87 -16.50
CA PRO A 141 2.53 -5.88 -17.13
C PRO A 141 2.74 -4.67 -16.20
N PHE A 142 4.00 -4.44 -15.81
CA PHE A 142 4.32 -3.32 -14.93
C PHE A 142 4.27 -1.98 -15.66
N GLY A 143 3.82 -0.96 -14.94
CA GLY A 143 3.66 0.39 -15.43
C GLY A 143 3.29 1.34 -14.29
N PRO A 144 2.84 2.58 -14.57
CA PRO A 144 2.55 3.57 -13.54
C PRO A 144 1.46 3.16 -12.53
N SER A 145 0.65 2.16 -12.87
CA SER A 145 -0.51 1.71 -12.09
C SER A 145 -0.42 0.29 -11.55
N ALA A 146 0.66 -0.42 -11.87
CA ALA A 146 0.88 -1.81 -11.52
C ALA A 146 2.39 -2.03 -11.36
N GLN A 147 2.88 -2.24 -10.14
CA GLN A 147 4.30 -2.45 -9.87
C GLN A 147 4.45 -3.40 -8.68
N GLN A 148 5.56 -4.13 -8.62
CA GLN A 148 5.91 -4.87 -7.41
C GLN A 148 6.39 -3.93 -6.30
N ILE A 149 6.12 -4.29 -5.06
CA ILE A 149 6.79 -3.71 -3.90
C ILE A 149 8.02 -4.56 -3.53
N PRO A 150 9.16 -3.96 -3.13
CA PRO A 150 10.26 -4.72 -2.56
C PRO A 150 9.88 -5.30 -1.20
N ILE A 151 10.38 -6.50 -0.89
CA ILE A 151 10.28 -7.08 0.45
C ILE A 151 11.31 -6.39 1.34
N TYR A 152 10.84 -5.79 2.43
CA TYR A 152 11.70 -5.19 3.44
C TYR A 152 12.30 -6.29 4.32
N MET A 153 13.63 -6.36 4.37
CA MET A 153 14.39 -7.38 5.09
C MET A 153 14.97 -6.90 6.43
N GLY A 154 14.75 -5.64 6.78
CA GLY A 154 15.21 -5.06 8.04
C GLY A 154 14.23 -5.24 9.18
N ASP A 155 14.65 -4.85 10.38
CA ASP A 155 13.77 -4.80 11.53
C ASP A 155 12.86 -3.58 11.49
N ILE A 156 11.60 -3.77 11.89
CA ILE A 156 10.66 -2.69 12.10
C ILE A 156 10.98 -2.04 13.44
N GLN A 157 11.27 -0.74 13.43
CA GLN A 157 11.59 0.00 14.65
C GLN A 157 10.31 0.49 15.37
N PRO A 158 10.34 0.65 16.70
CA PRO A 158 9.26 1.33 17.40
C PRO A 158 8.99 2.70 16.77
N LEU A 159 7.70 3.01 16.57
CA LEU A 159 7.23 4.26 15.95
C LEU A 159 7.60 4.46 14.47
N GLN A 160 8.13 3.44 13.78
CA GLN A 160 8.30 3.49 12.33
C GLN A 160 6.93 3.67 11.66
N GLY A 161 6.81 4.72 10.84
CA GLY A 161 5.58 4.99 10.10
C GLY A 161 5.29 3.87 9.11
N LEU A 162 4.09 3.30 9.19
CA LEU A 162 3.60 2.28 8.28
C LEU A 162 2.32 2.76 7.60
N MET A 163 2.10 2.28 6.37
CA MET A 163 0.88 2.55 5.61
C MET A 163 0.05 1.28 5.51
N ALA A 164 -1.22 1.38 5.85
CA ALA A 164 -2.20 0.34 5.59
C ALA A 164 -3.19 0.86 4.55
N MET A 165 -3.57 0.03 3.59
CA MET A 165 -4.47 0.43 2.52
C MET A 165 -5.45 -0.68 2.18
N GLY A 166 -6.65 -0.33 1.76
CA GLY A 166 -7.64 -1.32 1.35
C GLY A 166 -8.97 -0.75 0.90
N TRP A 167 -9.84 -1.65 0.47
CA TRP A 167 -11.20 -1.35 0.03
C TRP A 167 -12.27 -1.94 0.96
N GLY A 168 -11.90 -2.10 2.24
CA GLY A 168 -12.76 -2.62 3.29
C GLY A 168 -13.86 -1.64 3.69
N ARG A 169 -14.64 -2.00 4.72
CA ARG A 169 -15.66 -1.10 5.26
C ARG A 169 -14.99 0.16 5.82
N THR A 170 -15.60 1.31 5.55
CA THR A 170 -15.11 2.60 6.07
C THR A 170 -15.74 2.99 7.40
N GLU A 171 -16.74 2.25 7.87
CA GLU A 171 -17.39 2.35 9.18
C GLU A 171 -17.97 0.97 9.56
N PRO A 172 -18.25 0.68 10.84
CA PRO A 172 -18.69 -0.66 11.29
C PRO A 172 -19.93 -1.20 10.53
N THR A 173 -20.82 -0.31 10.10
CA THR A 173 -22.06 -0.60 9.38
C THR A 173 -22.02 -0.20 7.90
N ALA A 174 -20.91 0.37 7.41
CA ALA A 174 -20.82 0.86 6.04
C ALA A 174 -20.70 -0.28 5.01
N VAL A 175 -21.23 -0.02 3.82
CA VAL A 175 -21.01 -0.84 2.62
C VAL A 175 -19.51 -0.79 2.26
N LEU A 176 -18.98 -1.87 1.69
CA LEU A 176 -17.61 -1.91 1.17
C LEU A 176 -17.39 -0.74 0.21
N THR A 177 -16.30 0.01 0.39
CA THR A 177 -15.97 1.09 -0.54
C THR A 177 -15.44 0.53 -1.85
N SER A 178 -15.79 1.15 -2.97
CA SER A 178 -15.18 0.82 -4.27
C SER A 178 -13.83 1.51 -4.48
N ILE A 179 -13.51 2.53 -3.67
CA ILE A 179 -12.30 3.37 -3.85
C ILE A 179 -11.26 3.06 -2.76
N LEU A 180 -9.99 2.91 -3.15
CA LEU A 180 -8.91 2.59 -2.24
C LEU A 180 -8.71 3.71 -1.21
N ARG A 181 -8.56 3.33 0.05
CA ARG A 181 -8.23 4.24 1.16
C ARG A 181 -7.00 3.76 1.91
N GLY A 182 -6.33 4.69 2.58
CA GLY A 182 -5.19 4.44 3.46
C GLY A 182 -5.10 5.43 4.61
#